data_AF-A0A9E0HE73-F1
#
_entry.id   AF-A0A9E0HE73-F1
#
_cell.length_a   1.000
_cell.length_b   1.000
_cell.length_c   1.000
_cell.angle_alpha   90.00
_cell.angle_beta   90.00
_cell.angle_gamma   90.00
#
_symmetry.space_group_name_H-M   'P 1'
#
loop_
_entity.id
_entity.type
_entity.pdbx_description
1 polymer ?
#
loop_
_entity_poly.entity_id
_entity_poly.type
_entity_poly.pdbx_seq_one_letter_code
_entity_poly.pdbx_strand_id
1 'polypeptide(L)'
;MTCPSEARLAAAVAGEDPEAATHAEGCRRCAAIVADGRAIRAALAALPSPSLRRRAEVLAEVLAEAERETVTSPAVAPRRPWRIGAVALGVAAMVTGAAAGVGAVRERVTARHGIAVEARRVAAAAPGPAPRGGAMPRSRAPVEVAPIDVAPVEVPPVEVPPVDLPPVDLPPVDASAAAPPPAAPSSRPAPPSGLRPPSSSTASPPRALPGPRVEQAPSASPPSDLPSPADPSLAPSSAPPTGVAAFQAGWEALRAGQPLVARAHFDRARDPAVAEDATYWAAVASERAGEPKDAARRYRSFAQAFPSSPRAADARAAAARLYDR
;
A
#
# COMPACT_ATOMS: atom_id res chain seq x y z
N MET A 1 -29.88 6.91 17.06
CA MET A 1 -29.17 8.18 17.27
C MET A 1 -28.38 8.50 16.02
N THR A 2 -28.48 9.71 15.48
CA THR A 2 -27.64 10.18 14.38
C THR A 2 -26.19 10.32 14.87
N CYS A 3 -25.22 9.99 14.01
CA CYS A 3 -23.81 10.17 14.35
C CYS A 3 -23.49 11.67 14.52
N PRO A 4 -22.61 12.05 15.48
CA PRO A 4 -22.15 13.42 15.63
C PRO A 4 -21.48 13.90 14.34
N SER A 5 -21.53 15.21 14.11
CA SER A 5 -20.75 15.83 13.04
C SER A 5 -19.25 15.64 13.28
N GLU A 6 -18.47 15.76 12.22
CA GLU A 6 -17.02 15.64 12.27
C GLU A 6 -16.39 16.63 13.27
N ALA A 7 -16.86 17.88 13.29
CA ALA A 7 -16.42 18.89 14.26
C ALA A 7 -16.64 18.46 15.72
N ARG A 8 -17.78 17.81 16.02
CA ARG A 8 -18.06 17.28 17.36
C ARG A 8 -17.18 16.08 17.71
N LEU A 9 -16.88 15.21 16.74
CA LEU A 9 -15.92 14.12 16.95
C LEU A 9 -14.50 14.65 17.19
N ALA A 10 -14.09 15.71 16.49
CA ALA A 10 -12.81 16.39 16.73
C ALA A 10 -12.75 17.01 18.14
N ALA A 11 -13.83 17.64 18.61
CA ALA A 11 -13.94 18.14 19.97
C ALA A 11 -13.93 16.99 21.01
N ALA A 12 -14.57 15.85 20.73
CA ALA A 12 -14.52 14.66 21.59
C ALA A 12 -13.12 14.02 21.66
N VAL A 13 -12.38 14.09 20.57
CA VAL A 13 -10.95 13.83 20.54
C VAL A 13 -10.28 14.82 21.51
N ALA A 14 -10.40 16.13 21.29
CA ALA A 14 -9.84 17.20 22.13
C ALA A 14 -10.13 17.03 23.64
N GLY A 15 -11.26 16.42 24.01
CA GLY A 15 -11.76 16.33 25.37
C GLY A 15 -12.76 17.45 25.70
N GLU A 16 -13.20 18.19 24.68
CA GLU A 16 -14.03 19.39 24.77
C GLU A 16 -15.53 19.09 24.59
N ASP A 17 -15.89 17.91 24.04
CA ASP A 17 -17.29 17.49 23.83
C ASP A 17 -17.56 16.12 24.49
N PRO A 18 -18.01 16.10 25.77
CA PRO A 18 -18.26 14.86 26.50
C PRO A 18 -19.49 14.09 25.95
N GLU A 19 -20.45 14.78 25.34
CA GLU A 19 -21.62 14.12 24.74
C GLU A 19 -21.23 13.32 23.50
N ALA A 20 -20.40 13.88 22.62
CA ALA A 20 -19.88 13.17 21.46
C ALA A 20 -18.92 12.03 21.86
N ALA A 21 -18.17 12.18 22.96
CA ALA A 21 -17.39 11.09 23.55
C ALA A 21 -18.28 9.95 24.05
N THR A 22 -19.36 10.27 24.78
CA THR A 22 -20.35 9.30 25.25
C THR A 22 -21.03 8.57 24.07
N HIS A 23 -21.37 9.30 23.00
CA HIS A 23 -21.87 8.68 21.78
C HIS A 23 -20.85 7.70 21.17
N ALA A 24 -19.56 8.07 21.14
CA ALA A 24 -18.52 7.23 20.58
C ALA A 24 -18.39 5.89 21.33
N GLU A 25 -18.67 5.85 22.64
CA GLU A 25 -18.72 4.59 23.40
C GLU A 25 -19.82 3.64 22.91
N GLY A 26 -20.95 4.19 22.45
CA GLY A 26 -22.08 3.41 21.90
C GLY A 26 -21.99 3.11 20.40
N CYS A 27 -21.12 3.81 19.65
CA CYS A 27 -21.04 3.70 18.19
C CYS A 27 -19.65 3.25 17.73
N ARG A 28 -19.54 1.99 17.25
CA ARG A 28 -18.26 1.39 16.83
C ARG A 28 -17.46 2.22 15.83
N ARG A 29 -18.14 2.92 14.90
CA ARG A 29 -17.47 3.78 13.90
C ARG A 29 -16.90 5.04 14.55
N CYS A 30 -17.67 5.71 15.39
CA CYS A 30 -17.23 6.91 16.10
C CYS A 30 -16.15 6.57 17.15
N ALA A 31 -16.23 5.41 17.80
CA ALA A 31 -15.20 4.89 18.69
C ALA A 31 -13.83 4.82 18.01
N ALA A 32 -13.78 4.27 16.79
CA ALA A 32 -12.54 4.16 16.02
C ALA A 32 -11.96 5.55 15.69
N ILE A 33 -12.79 6.48 15.22
CA ILE A 33 -12.37 7.85 14.89
C ILE A 33 -11.78 8.56 16.13
N VAL A 34 -12.46 8.45 17.28
CA VAL A 34 -12.01 9.09 18.52
C VAL A 34 -10.73 8.44 19.05
N ALA A 35 -10.62 7.12 18.97
CA ALA A 35 -9.42 6.38 19.38
C ALA A 35 -8.20 6.76 18.52
N ASP A 36 -8.36 6.81 17.20
CA ASP A 36 -7.29 7.19 16.27
C ASP A 36 -6.84 8.64 16.51
N GLY A 37 -7.79 9.58 16.66
CA GLY A 37 -7.46 10.98 16.95
C GLY A 37 -6.74 11.18 18.30
N ARG A 38 -7.07 10.37 19.31
CA ARG A 38 -6.34 10.37 20.60
C ARG A 38 -4.94 9.78 20.46
N ALA A 39 -4.79 8.70 19.70
CA ALA A 39 -3.49 8.09 19.45
C ALA A 39 -2.53 9.04 18.71
N ILE A 40 -3.03 9.76 17.69
CA ILE A 40 -2.25 10.76 16.96
C ILE A 40 -1.79 11.88 17.89
N ARG A 41 -2.68 12.46 18.70
CA ARG A 41 -2.28 13.51 19.66
C ARG A 41 -1.30 13.02 20.72
N ALA A 42 -1.46 11.80 21.22
CA ALA A 42 -0.49 11.20 22.13
C ALA A 42 0.90 11.06 21.47
N ALA A 43 0.95 10.64 20.20
CA ALA A 43 2.20 10.55 19.44
C ALA A 43 2.85 11.93 19.21
N LEU A 44 2.06 12.96 18.88
CA LEU A 44 2.55 14.34 18.73
C LEU A 44 3.05 14.93 20.06
N ALA A 45 2.37 14.64 21.16
CA ALA A 45 2.79 15.06 22.49
C ALA A 45 4.11 14.42 22.92
N ALA A 46 4.35 13.17 22.53
CA ALA A 46 5.57 12.42 22.83
C ALA A 46 6.82 12.86 22.01
N LEU A 47 6.67 13.78 21.06
CA LEU A 47 7.79 14.31 20.28
C LEU A 47 8.73 15.13 21.17
N PRO A 48 10.06 14.87 21.12
CA PRO A 48 11.03 15.44 22.05
C PRO A 48 11.35 16.92 21.79
N SER A 49 11.04 17.44 20.59
CA SER A 49 11.30 18.85 20.27
C SER A 49 10.05 19.59 19.77
N PRO A 50 9.89 20.86 20.15
CA PRO A 50 8.79 21.69 19.66
C PRO A 50 8.84 21.90 18.14
N SER A 51 10.03 21.84 17.53
CA SER A 51 10.20 21.93 16.08
C SER A 51 9.70 20.69 15.35
N LEU A 52 9.90 19.49 15.90
CA LEU A 52 9.34 18.25 15.35
C LEU A 52 7.83 18.22 15.52
N ARG A 53 7.31 18.69 16.66
CA ARG A 53 5.88 18.81 16.90
C ARG A 53 5.22 19.74 15.86
N ARG A 54 5.76 20.95 15.68
CA ARG A 54 5.26 21.91 14.68
C ARG A 54 5.34 21.35 13.25
N ARG A 55 6.41 20.65 12.88
CA ARG A 55 6.52 20.00 11.55
C ARG A 55 5.48 18.90 11.35
N ALA A 56 5.23 18.09 12.38
CA ALA A 56 4.24 17.03 12.33
C ALA A 56 2.80 17.57 12.29
N GLU A 57 2.53 18.68 12.99
CA GLU A 57 1.25 19.42 12.92
C GLU A 57 1.01 19.96 11.51
N VAL A 58 1.99 20.66 10.92
CA VAL A 58 1.89 21.16 9.54
C VAL A 58 1.67 20.03 8.53
N LEU A 59 2.38 18.90 8.68
CA LEU A 59 2.17 17.75 7.81
C LEU A 59 0.76 17.16 7.96
N ALA A 60 0.23 17.09 9.18
CA ALA A 60 -1.13 16.61 9.43
C ALA A 60 -2.18 17.54 8.80
N GLU A 61 -1.97 18.86 8.88
CA GLU A 61 -2.84 19.87 8.27
C GLU A 61 -2.81 19.80 6.73
N VAL A 62 -1.62 19.68 6.14
CA VAL A 62 -1.47 19.52 4.68
C VAL A 62 -2.16 18.24 4.17
N LEU A 63 -2.03 17.14 4.91
CA LEU A 63 -2.71 15.89 4.56
C LEU A 63 -4.24 16.01 4.70
N ALA A 64 -4.73 16.72 5.73
CA ALA A 64 -6.15 16.98 5.91
C ALA A 64 -6.72 17.89 4.80
N GLU A 65 -5.97 18.89 4.35
CA GLU A 65 -6.37 19.75 3.21
C GLU A 65 -6.43 18.95 1.91
N ALA A 66 -5.41 18.14 1.62
CA ALA A 66 -5.40 17.27 0.44
C ALA A 66 -6.59 16.29 0.43
N GLU A 67 -7.02 15.82 1.60
CA GLU A 67 -8.24 15.00 1.71
C GLU A 67 -9.51 15.80 1.43
N ARG A 68 -9.63 17.02 1.95
CA ARG A 68 -10.78 17.91 1.67
C ARG A 68 -10.93 18.20 0.17
N GLU A 69 -9.83 18.52 -0.52
CA GLU A 69 -9.83 18.73 -1.97
C GLU A 69 -10.27 17.48 -2.75
N THR A 70 -9.91 16.29 -2.28
CA THR A 70 -10.36 15.04 -2.92
C THR A 70 -11.85 14.73 -2.72
N VAL A 71 -12.47 15.28 -1.67
CA VAL A 71 -13.91 15.07 -1.38
C VAL A 71 -14.79 16.09 -2.10
N THR A 72 -14.31 17.32 -2.31
CA THR A 72 -15.07 18.41 -2.95
C THR A 72 -15.04 18.39 -4.47
N SER A 73 -14.24 17.52 -5.10
CA SER A 73 -14.19 17.38 -6.55
C SER A 73 -15.09 16.21 -7.04
N PRO A 74 -16.31 16.48 -7.57
CA PRO A 74 -17.29 15.45 -7.90
C PRO A 74 -16.94 14.61 -9.14
N ALA A 75 -15.83 14.91 -9.83
CA ALA A 75 -15.43 14.22 -11.06
C ALA A 75 -14.67 12.89 -10.83
N VAL A 76 -14.35 12.54 -9.57
CA VAL A 76 -13.63 11.31 -9.24
C VAL A 76 -14.47 10.47 -8.29
N ALA A 77 -14.87 9.27 -8.75
CA ALA A 77 -15.72 8.35 -8.01
C ALA A 77 -15.18 8.05 -6.58
N PRO A 78 -16.06 7.84 -5.58
CA PRO A 78 -15.66 7.83 -4.18
C PRO A 78 -14.83 6.59 -3.84
N ARG A 79 -13.54 6.80 -3.51
CA ARG A 79 -12.70 5.79 -2.84
C ARG A 79 -12.90 5.88 -1.32
N ARG A 80 -13.17 4.72 -0.71
CA ARG A 80 -13.55 4.48 0.71
C ARG A 80 -12.44 4.79 1.75
N PRO A 81 -12.79 4.89 3.07
CA PRO A 81 -12.13 5.75 4.07
C PRO A 81 -10.98 5.09 4.88
N TRP A 82 -9.96 4.53 4.23
CA TRP A 82 -8.81 3.88 4.93
C TRP A 82 -7.61 4.80 5.24
N ARG A 83 -7.74 6.13 5.07
CA ARG A 83 -6.58 7.04 5.02
C ARG A 83 -6.12 7.64 6.36
N ILE A 84 -6.96 7.65 7.40
CA ILE A 84 -6.57 8.13 8.74
C ILE A 84 -5.39 7.31 9.32
N GLY A 85 -5.34 6.01 9.03
CA GLY A 85 -4.24 5.15 9.47
C GLY A 85 -2.88 5.46 8.80
N ALA A 86 -2.87 6.07 7.61
CA ALA A 86 -1.64 6.40 6.90
C ALA A 86 -0.93 7.63 7.50
N VAL A 87 -1.69 8.58 8.03
CA VAL A 87 -1.13 9.77 8.71
C VAL A 87 -0.44 9.37 10.02
N ALA A 88 -1.08 8.49 10.81
CA ALA A 88 -0.49 7.95 12.04
C ALA A 88 0.80 7.15 11.77
N LEU A 89 0.83 6.35 10.70
CA LEU A 89 2.02 5.59 10.29
C LEU A 89 3.15 6.48 9.76
N GLY A 90 2.82 7.53 8.99
CA GLY A 90 3.81 8.48 8.46
C GLY A 90 4.50 9.29 9.56
N VAL A 91 3.73 9.78 10.54
CA VAL A 91 4.27 10.49 11.71
C VAL A 91 5.10 9.54 12.58
N ALA A 92 4.59 8.35 12.90
CA ALA A 92 5.33 7.36 13.69
C ALA A 92 6.66 6.94 13.03
N ALA A 93 6.68 6.73 11.71
CA ALA A 93 7.89 6.39 10.96
C ALA A 93 8.96 7.50 11.03
N MET A 94 8.57 8.77 10.98
CA MET A 94 9.50 9.90 11.17
C MET A 94 10.05 9.98 12.60
N VAL A 95 9.26 9.64 13.62
CA VAL A 95 9.72 9.64 15.03
C VAL A 95 10.72 8.50 15.30
N THR A 96 10.48 7.30 14.76
CA THR A 96 11.37 6.14 14.96
C THR A 96 12.69 6.19 14.17
N GLY A 97 12.86 7.13 13.24
CA GLY A 97 14.09 7.29 12.46
C GLY A 97 15.29 7.86 13.24
N ALA A 98 15.09 8.36 14.46
CA ALA A 98 16.12 9.08 15.22
C ALA A 98 16.64 8.39 16.50
N ALA A 99 16.13 7.22 16.89
CA ALA A 99 16.68 6.50 18.05
C ALA A 99 16.53 4.97 17.91
N ALA A 100 17.64 4.26 18.08
CA ALA A 100 17.72 2.81 18.06
C ALA A 100 16.75 2.17 19.08
N GLY A 101 15.94 1.20 18.64
CA GLY A 101 15.11 0.37 19.54
C GLY A 101 13.77 -0.12 18.96
N VAL A 102 13.77 -0.82 17.82
CA VAL A 102 12.54 -1.27 17.12
C VAL A 102 12.05 -2.66 17.57
N GLY A 103 12.02 -2.93 18.88
CA GLY A 103 11.53 -4.21 19.42
C GLY A 103 10.09 -4.16 19.94
N ALA A 104 9.80 -3.24 20.85
CA ALA A 104 8.70 -3.43 21.81
C ALA A 104 7.33 -2.85 21.41
N VAL A 105 7.25 -1.99 20.39
CA VAL A 105 5.98 -1.37 19.94
C VAL A 105 5.31 -2.18 18.84
N ARG A 106 6.11 -2.78 17.95
CA ARG A 106 5.62 -3.66 16.88
C ARG A 106 4.85 -4.86 17.45
N GLU A 107 5.36 -5.44 18.54
CA GLU A 107 4.79 -6.62 19.20
C GLU A 107 3.46 -6.33 19.91
N ARG A 108 3.29 -5.13 20.50
CA ARG A 108 2.03 -4.73 21.17
C ARG A 108 0.89 -4.38 20.21
N VAL A 109 1.20 -3.91 19.01
CA VAL A 109 0.19 -3.58 17.99
C VAL A 109 -0.22 -4.83 17.19
N THR A 110 0.72 -5.74 16.91
CA THR A 110 0.39 -7.05 16.28
C THR A 110 -0.34 -7.98 17.25
N ALA A 111 0.01 -7.99 18.55
CA ALA A 111 -0.70 -8.78 19.54
C ALA A 111 -2.17 -8.36 19.69
N ARG A 112 -2.49 -7.07 19.54
CA ARG A 112 -3.87 -6.58 19.70
C ARG A 112 -4.77 -6.83 18.48
N HIS A 113 -4.18 -7.02 17.30
CA HIS A 113 -4.92 -7.38 16.07
C HIS A 113 -4.94 -8.89 15.80
N GLY A 114 -4.01 -9.66 16.38
CA GLY A 114 -3.98 -11.13 16.27
C GLY A 114 -4.95 -11.87 17.21
N ILE A 115 -5.41 -11.25 18.31
CA ILE A 115 -6.29 -11.91 19.29
C ILE A 115 -7.77 -11.94 18.86
N ALA A 116 -8.15 -11.21 17.80
CA ALA A 116 -9.54 -11.18 17.33
C ALA A 116 -9.92 -12.32 16.35
N VAL A 117 -8.96 -13.13 15.89
CA VAL A 117 -9.21 -14.23 14.92
C VAL A 117 -9.14 -15.63 15.57
N GLU A 118 -8.46 -15.78 16.71
CA GLU A 118 -8.25 -17.10 17.34
C GLU A 118 -9.12 -17.37 18.58
N ALA A 119 -10.22 -16.64 18.77
CA ALA A 119 -11.15 -16.85 19.90
C ALA A 119 -12.34 -17.78 19.58
N ARG A 120 -12.32 -18.51 18.45
CA ARG A 120 -13.44 -19.39 18.04
C ARG A 120 -13.09 -20.86 17.79
N ARG A 121 -11.91 -21.33 18.20
CA ARG A 121 -11.56 -22.76 18.24
C ARG A 121 -10.60 -23.07 19.37
N VAL A 122 -11.06 -23.13 20.62
CA VAL A 122 -10.66 -24.17 21.59
C VAL A 122 -11.72 -24.15 22.71
N ALA A 123 -12.73 -25.00 22.58
CA ALA A 123 -13.62 -25.35 23.67
C ALA A 123 -13.93 -26.84 23.56
N ALA A 124 -12.96 -27.68 23.89
CA ALA A 124 -13.14 -29.07 24.34
C ALA A 124 -11.76 -29.71 24.58
N ALA A 125 -11.24 -29.62 25.81
CA ALA A 125 -10.35 -30.64 26.38
C ALA A 125 -10.14 -30.33 27.87
N ALA A 126 -10.66 -31.23 28.72
CA ALA A 126 -10.41 -31.27 30.16
C ALA A 126 -9.05 -31.97 30.46
N PRO A 127 -8.56 -31.94 31.71
CA PRO A 127 -7.13 -31.83 32.02
C PRO A 127 -6.43 -33.16 32.43
N GLY A 128 -5.10 -33.15 32.38
CA GLY A 128 -4.22 -34.15 33.01
C GLY A 128 -2.81 -33.60 33.26
N PRO A 129 -2.06 -34.09 34.28
CA PRO A 129 -1.24 -33.23 35.14
C PRO A 129 0.27 -33.22 34.85
N ALA A 130 0.92 -32.20 35.39
CA ALA A 130 2.37 -31.92 35.41
C ALA A 130 3.22 -33.02 36.11
N PRO A 131 4.57 -33.01 36.03
CA PRO A 131 5.34 -32.07 36.86
C PRO A 131 6.73 -31.57 36.35
N ARG A 132 7.09 -30.39 36.90
CA ARG A 132 8.38 -29.97 37.50
C ARG A 132 9.67 -29.93 36.67
N GLY A 133 10.23 -28.72 36.56
CA GLY A 133 11.62 -28.44 36.21
C GLY A 133 11.90 -26.94 36.36
N GLY A 134 12.24 -26.52 37.57
CA GLY A 134 12.41 -25.11 37.95
C GLY A 134 13.78 -24.54 37.59
N ALA A 135 13.77 -23.36 36.97
CA ALA A 135 14.93 -22.48 36.88
C ALA A 135 14.47 -21.07 37.29
N MET A 136 14.98 -20.58 38.41
CA MET A 136 14.62 -19.25 38.93
C MET A 136 15.32 -18.14 38.12
N PRO A 137 14.61 -17.05 37.76
CA PRO A 137 15.24 -15.85 37.25
C PRO A 137 15.85 -15.03 38.40
N ARG A 138 17.10 -14.58 38.21
CA ARG A 138 17.78 -13.64 39.12
C ARG A 138 17.18 -12.24 38.97
N SER A 139 16.59 -11.73 40.05
CA SER A 139 16.18 -10.32 40.17
C SER A 139 17.39 -9.40 40.05
N ARG A 140 17.37 -8.47 39.07
CA ARG A 140 18.23 -7.28 39.07
C ARG A 140 17.44 -6.13 39.66
N ALA A 141 18.00 -5.51 40.70
CA ALA A 141 17.44 -4.30 41.30
C ALA A 141 17.51 -3.13 40.30
N PRO A 142 16.49 -2.25 40.28
CA PRO A 142 16.48 -1.08 39.41
C PRO A 142 17.55 -0.08 39.84
N VAL A 143 18.33 0.43 38.88
CA VAL A 143 19.27 1.53 39.09
C VAL A 143 18.47 2.82 39.05
N GLU A 144 18.50 3.55 40.17
CA GLU A 144 17.87 4.85 40.33
C GLU A 144 18.79 5.93 39.74
N VAL A 145 18.31 6.66 38.73
CA VAL A 145 19.03 7.78 38.12
C VAL A 145 18.37 9.07 38.59
N ALA A 146 19.12 9.91 39.29
CA ALA A 146 18.64 11.19 39.77
C ALA A 146 18.33 12.14 38.59
N PRO A 147 17.25 12.95 38.68
CA PRO A 147 16.87 13.89 37.64
C PRO A 147 17.93 14.99 37.50
N ILE A 148 18.35 15.24 36.26
CA ILE A 148 19.25 16.34 35.91
C ILE A 148 18.39 17.59 35.75
N ASP A 149 18.70 18.62 36.54
CA ASP A 149 18.05 19.92 36.49
C ASP A 149 18.66 20.74 35.35
N VAL A 150 17.85 21.13 34.36
CA VAL A 150 18.28 21.96 33.23
C VAL A 150 17.57 23.30 33.33
N ALA A 151 18.32 24.35 33.63
CA ALA A 151 17.79 25.70 33.72
C ALA A 151 17.27 26.17 32.34
N PRO A 152 16.12 26.86 32.28
CA PRO A 152 15.57 27.38 31.04
C PRO A 152 16.51 28.46 30.45
N VAL A 153 16.86 28.29 29.17
CA VAL A 153 17.60 29.29 28.41
C VAL A 153 16.61 30.31 27.85
N GLU A 154 16.73 31.56 28.30
CA GLU A 154 15.98 32.69 27.72
C GLU A 154 16.57 33.07 26.36
N VAL A 155 15.73 33.06 25.33
CA VAL A 155 16.10 33.53 23.98
C VAL A 155 15.41 34.88 23.77
N PRO A 156 16.16 35.97 23.53
CA PRO A 156 15.56 37.29 23.31
C PRO A 156 14.79 37.33 21.98
N PRO A 157 13.72 38.14 21.88
CA PRO A 157 12.94 38.28 20.66
C PRO A 157 13.80 38.89 19.55
N VAL A 158 13.78 38.25 18.37
CA VAL A 158 14.42 38.78 17.16
C VAL A 158 13.42 39.66 16.44
N GLU A 159 13.70 40.96 16.36
CA GLU A 159 12.94 41.90 15.54
C GLU A 159 13.29 41.69 14.06
N VAL A 160 12.28 41.40 13.24
CA VAL A 160 12.42 41.31 11.79
C VAL A 160 11.84 42.59 11.19
N PRO A 161 12.64 43.42 10.49
CA PRO A 161 12.13 44.63 9.89
C PRO A 161 11.14 44.32 8.74
N PRO A 162 10.15 45.18 8.49
CA PRO A 162 9.21 45.02 7.38
C PRO A 162 9.96 45.06 6.05
N VAL A 163 9.68 44.09 5.18
CA VAL A 163 10.21 44.04 3.82
C VAL A 163 9.23 44.76 2.90
N ASP A 164 9.64 45.92 2.39
CA ASP A 164 8.93 46.61 1.32
C ASP A 164 9.12 45.86 0.00
N LEU A 165 8.04 45.26 -0.51
CA LEU A 165 8.01 44.68 -1.85
C LEU A 165 7.43 45.72 -2.82
N PRO A 166 8.15 46.08 -3.89
CA PRO A 166 7.64 47.00 -4.89
C PRO A 166 6.44 46.38 -5.63
N PRO A 167 5.48 47.21 -6.09
CA PRO A 167 4.35 46.74 -6.87
C PRO A 167 4.83 46.08 -8.16
N VAL A 168 4.35 44.86 -8.40
CA VAL A 168 4.61 44.12 -9.65
C VAL A 168 3.56 44.55 -10.67
N ASP A 169 3.98 45.29 -11.68
CA ASP A 169 3.17 45.57 -12.86
C ASP A 169 3.04 44.31 -13.71
N LEU A 170 1.83 43.73 -13.74
CA LEU A 170 1.49 42.65 -14.65
C LEU A 170 0.88 43.26 -15.92
N PRO A 171 1.46 43.02 -17.11
CA PRO A 171 0.90 43.51 -18.35
C PRO A 171 -0.49 42.91 -18.61
N PRO A 172 -1.38 43.64 -19.28
CA PRO A 172 -2.71 43.14 -19.61
C PRO A 172 -2.61 41.89 -20.47
N VAL A 173 -3.19 40.80 -19.99
CA VAL A 173 -3.34 39.57 -20.79
C VAL A 173 -4.47 39.79 -21.79
N ASP A 174 -4.12 39.89 -23.07
CA ASP A 174 -5.07 39.93 -24.16
C ASP A 174 -5.88 38.63 -24.18
N ALA A 175 -7.13 38.71 -23.74
CA ALA A 175 -8.14 37.68 -23.93
C ALA A 175 -8.58 37.67 -25.40
N SER A 176 -7.67 37.26 -26.29
CA SER A 176 -8.01 36.99 -27.68
C SER A 176 -8.83 35.70 -27.70
N ALA A 177 -10.15 35.87 -27.83
CA ALA A 177 -11.11 34.81 -27.99
C ALA A 177 -10.69 33.92 -29.17
N ALA A 178 -10.12 32.75 -28.85
CA ALA A 178 -9.85 31.71 -29.82
C ALA A 178 -11.19 31.27 -30.43
N ALA A 179 -11.41 31.65 -31.68
CA ALA A 179 -12.51 31.13 -32.48
C ALA A 179 -12.44 29.59 -32.52
N PRO A 180 -13.57 28.89 -32.44
CA PRO A 180 -13.58 27.43 -32.53
C PRO A 180 -12.99 26.99 -33.88
N PRO A 181 -12.17 25.92 -33.92
CA PRO A 181 -11.60 25.44 -35.16
C PRO A 181 -12.72 25.02 -36.15
N PRO A 182 -12.59 25.32 -37.45
CA PRO A 182 -13.55 24.89 -38.44
C PRO A 182 -13.59 23.35 -38.50
N ALA A 183 -14.81 22.81 -38.50
CA ALA A 183 -15.06 21.38 -38.59
C ALA A 183 -14.36 20.79 -39.83
N ALA A 184 -13.40 19.90 -39.60
CA ALA A 184 -12.75 19.16 -40.66
C ALA A 184 -13.75 18.20 -41.34
N PRO A 185 -13.83 18.15 -42.68
CA PRO A 185 -14.66 17.18 -43.38
C PRO A 185 -14.10 15.77 -43.18
N SER A 186 -14.93 14.88 -42.62
CA SER A 186 -14.65 13.45 -42.50
C SER A 186 -14.69 12.77 -43.87
N SER A 187 -13.57 12.80 -44.58
CA SER A 187 -13.29 11.92 -45.70
C SER A 187 -12.51 10.72 -45.19
N ARG A 188 -13.22 9.71 -44.66
CA ARG A 188 -12.63 8.41 -44.33
C ARG A 188 -12.63 7.58 -45.62
N PRO A 189 -11.49 7.28 -46.24
CA PRO A 189 -11.45 6.40 -47.40
C PRO A 189 -11.88 4.99 -46.97
N ALA A 190 -12.77 4.38 -47.75
CA ALA A 190 -13.19 3.00 -47.58
C ALA A 190 -11.97 2.06 -47.63
N PRO A 191 -11.91 1.03 -46.78
CA PRO A 191 -10.84 0.04 -46.87
C PRO A 191 -10.93 -0.71 -48.21
N PRO A 192 -9.80 -1.03 -48.85
CA PRO A 192 -9.81 -1.87 -50.03
C PRO A 192 -10.30 -3.27 -49.65
N SER A 193 -11.49 -3.62 -50.14
CA SER A 193 -11.98 -4.99 -50.17
C SER A 193 -11.03 -5.81 -51.04
N GLY A 194 -10.21 -6.65 -50.41
CA GLY A 194 -9.54 -7.73 -51.14
C GLY A 194 -8.09 -7.98 -50.77
N LEU A 195 -7.83 -8.42 -49.54
CA LEU A 195 -6.71 -9.31 -49.27
C LEU A 195 -7.17 -10.40 -48.29
N ARG A 196 -7.66 -11.48 -48.89
CA ARG A 196 -7.98 -12.73 -48.22
C ARG A 196 -6.64 -13.37 -47.79
N PRO A 197 -6.39 -13.61 -46.49
CA PRO A 197 -5.16 -14.28 -46.08
C PRO A 197 -5.15 -15.72 -46.62
N PRO A 198 -4.00 -16.24 -47.09
CA PRO A 198 -3.89 -17.64 -47.49
C PRO A 198 -4.11 -18.53 -46.27
N SER A 199 -4.98 -19.52 -46.42
CA SER A 199 -5.22 -20.56 -45.45
C SER A 199 -3.91 -21.25 -45.12
N SER A 200 -3.41 -21.07 -43.90
CA SER A 200 -2.24 -21.80 -43.42
C SER A 200 -2.63 -23.27 -43.25
N SER A 201 -2.07 -24.04 -44.16
CA SER A 201 -2.12 -25.49 -44.26
C SER A 201 -1.74 -26.16 -42.93
N THR A 202 -2.60 -27.10 -42.52
CA THR A 202 -2.42 -27.99 -41.38
C THR A 202 -1.24 -28.93 -41.63
N ALA A 203 -0.03 -28.55 -41.22
CA ALA A 203 1.12 -29.44 -41.19
C ALA A 203 0.98 -30.38 -39.98
N SER A 204 0.75 -31.66 -40.26
CA SER A 204 0.70 -32.74 -39.27
C SER A 204 2.03 -32.88 -38.53
N PRO A 205 2.05 -33.18 -37.22
CA PRO A 205 3.28 -33.49 -36.51
C PRO A 205 3.82 -34.87 -36.93
N PRO A 206 5.16 -35.06 -36.97
CA PRO A 206 5.76 -36.35 -37.25
C PRO A 206 5.49 -37.34 -36.10
N ARG A 207 5.12 -38.54 -36.53
CA ARG A 207 4.87 -39.75 -35.75
C ARG A 207 6.08 -40.08 -34.86
N ALA A 208 5.85 -40.12 -33.54
CA ALA A 208 6.85 -40.52 -32.56
C ALA A 208 7.31 -41.98 -32.80
N LEU A 209 8.62 -42.18 -32.74
CA LEU A 209 9.27 -43.49 -32.77
C LEU A 209 8.92 -44.29 -31.49
N PRO A 210 8.72 -45.62 -31.60
CA PRO A 210 8.55 -46.48 -30.43
C PRO A 210 9.89 -46.64 -29.69
N GLY A 211 9.93 -46.20 -28.43
CA GLY A 211 11.06 -46.42 -27.53
C GLY A 211 11.17 -47.90 -27.07
N PRO A 212 12.35 -48.31 -26.58
CA PRO A 212 12.64 -49.69 -26.22
C PRO A 212 11.84 -50.17 -25.01
N ARG A 213 11.31 -51.38 -25.15
CA ARG A 213 10.60 -52.18 -24.16
C ARG A 213 11.52 -52.43 -22.96
N VAL A 214 11.22 -51.79 -21.82
CA VAL A 214 11.86 -52.13 -20.55
C VAL A 214 11.27 -53.45 -20.05
N GLU A 215 12.16 -54.41 -19.86
CA GLU A 215 11.91 -55.77 -19.41
C GLU A 215 11.35 -55.77 -17.98
N GLN A 216 10.25 -56.48 -17.80
CA GLN A 216 9.52 -56.66 -16.55
C GLN A 216 10.34 -57.54 -15.61
N ALA A 217 10.82 -56.98 -14.50
CA ALA A 217 11.37 -57.74 -13.38
C ALA A 217 10.23 -58.38 -12.55
N PRO A 218 10.45 -59.57 -11.96
CA PRO A 218 9.41 -60.34 -11.28
C PRO A 218 8.94 -59.68 -9.97
N SER A 219 7.62 -59.73 -9.80
CA SER A 219 6.88 -59.33 -8.59
C SER A 219 7.42 -59.99 -7.33
N ALA A 220 7.89 -59.17 -6.39
CA ALA A 220 7.91 -59.50 -4.97
C ALA A 220 6.75 -58.74 -4.30
N SER A 221 5.80 -59.48 -3.74
CA SER A 221 4.67 -58.93 -3.00
C SER A 221 5.16 -58.19 -1.75
N PRO A 222 4.81 -56.91 -1.55
CA PRO A 222 5.04 -56.23 -0.28
C PRO A 222 3.95 -56.58 0.75
N PRO A 223 4.26 -56.53 2.05
CA PRO A 223 3.30 -56.80 3.12
C PRO A 223 2.17 -55.77 3.13
N SER A 224 0.94 -56.27 3.22
CA SER A 224 -0.30 -55.51 3.28
C SER A 224 -0.48 -54.84 4.66
N ASP A 225 0.20 -53.72 4.90
CA ASP A 225 -0.09 -52.81 6.02
C ASP A 225 0.39 -51.38 5.69
N LEU A 226 -0.14 -50.80 4.60
CA LEU A 226 0.01 -49.37 4.32
C LEU A 226 -1.33 -48.66 4.48
N PRO A 227 -1.36 -47.48 5.13
CA PRO A 227 -2.57 -46.69 5.30
C PRO A 227 -3.17 -46.36 3.94
N SER A 228 -4.48 -46.51 3.83
CA SER A 228 -5.29 -46.25 2.64
C SER A 228 -4.81 -44.98 1.92
N PRO A 229 -4.48 -45.03 0.60
CA PRO A 229 -4.02 -43.85 -0.12
C PRO A 229 -5.10 -42.79 -0.03
N ALA A 230 -4.78 -41.70 0.68
CA ALA A 230 -5.63 -40.52 0.73
C ALA A 230 -5.93 -40.10 -0.71
N ASP A 231 -7.22 -39.86 -0.98
CA ASP A 231 -7.75 -39.41 -2.27
C ASP A 231 -6.83 -38.36 -2.92
N PRO A 232 -6.20 -38.63 -4.08
CA PRO A 232 -5.45 -37.60 -4.82
C PRO A 232 -6.38 -36.52 -5.42
N SER A 233 -7.69 -36.60 -5.18
CA SER A 233 -8.73 -35.82 -5.86
C SER A 233 -9.05 -34.45 -5.25
N LEU A 234 -8.23 -33.93 -4.32
CA LEU A 234 -8.46 -32.61 -3.69
C LEU A 234 -7.20 -31.73 -3.56
N ALA A 235 -6.16 -31.93 -4.35
CA ALA A 235 -5.18 -30.87 -4.53
C ALA A 235 -5.87 -29.76 -5.35
N PRO A 236 -6.22 -28.59 -4.78
CA PRO A 236 -6.80 -27.53 -5.57
C PRO A 236 -5.78 -27.18 -6.66
N SER A 237 -6.19 -27.39 -7.91
CA SER A 237 -5.46 -26.90 -9.07
C SER A 237 -5.62 -25.38 -9.06
N SER A 238 -4.85 -24.74 -8.19
CA SER A 238 -4.85 -23.30 -7.97
C SER A 238 -4.11 -22.66 -9.12
N ALA A 239 -4.78 -22.58 -10.28
CA ALA A 239 -4.32 -21.76 -11.37
C ALA A 239 -3.98 -20.36 -10.78
N PRO A 240 -2.83 -19.78 -11.14
CA PRO A 240 -2.42 -18.51 -10.59
C PRO A 240 -3.50 -17.46 -10.87
N PRO A 241 -3.77 -16.54 -9.92
CA PRO A 241 -4.78 -15.51 -10.13
C PRO A 241 -4.42 -14.67 -11.36
N THR A 242 -5.45 -14.26 -12.11
CA THR A 242 -5.37 -13.36 -13.28
C THR A 242 -6.22 -12.11 -13.03
N GLY A 243 -6.07 -11.09 -13.88
CA GLY A 243 -6.89 -9.87 -13.83
C GLY A 243 -6.76 -9.09 -12.51
N VAL A 244 -7.89 -8.67 -11.93
CA VAL A 244 -7.93 -7.86 -10.68
C VAL A 244 -7.32 -8.60 -9.49
N ALA A 245 -7.54 -9.92 -9.36
CA ALA A 245 -6.96 -10.71 -8.27
C ALA A 245 -5.43 -10.77 -8.36
N ALA A 246 -4.88 -10.87 -9.57
CA ALA A 246 -3.44 -10.78 -9.79
C ALA A 246 -2.89 -9.42 -9.39
N PHE A 247 -3.61 -8.34 -9.74
CA PHE A 247 -3.22 -6.98 -9.36
C PHE A 247 -3.15 -6.79 -7.84
N GLN A 248 -4.14 -7.31 -7.10
CA GLN A 248 -4.16 -7.27 -5.63
C GLN A 248 -2.99 -8.06 -5.02
N ALA A 249 -2.73 -9.26 -5.51
CA ALA A 249 -1.58 -10.06 -5.07
C ALA A 249 -0.24 -9.34 -5.35
N GLY A 250 -0.13 -8.62 -6.46
CA GLY A 250 1.04 -7.80 -6.77
C GLY A 250 1.28 -6.69 -5.75
N TRP A 251 0.21 -6.02 -5.31
CA TRP A 251 0.27 -5.01 -4.25
C TRP A 251 0.67 -5.57 -2.89
N GLU A 252 0.16 -6.74 -2.53
CA GLU A 252 0.53 -7.43 -1.29
C GLU A 252 2.01 -7.81 -1.30
N ALA A 253 2.49 -8.40 -2.39
CA ALA A 253 3.91 -8.73 -2.57
C ALA A 253 4.81 -7.48 -2.51
N LEU A 254 4.39 -6.37 -3.12
CA LEU A 254 5.17 -5.12 -3.09
C LEU A 254 5.28 -4.55 -1.68
N ARG A 255 4.20 -4.59 -0.89
CA ARG A 255 4.19 -4.18 0.53
C ARG A 255 4.99 -5.13 1.41
N ALA A 256 5.07 -6.40 1.06
CA ALA A 256 5.90 -7.40 1.73
C ALA A 256 7.39 -7.29 1.37
N GLY A 257 7.80 -6.32 0.54
CA GLY A 257 9.20 -6.15 0.13
C GLY A 257 9.67 -7.21 -0.88
N GLN A 258 8.75 -7.80 -1.64
CA GLN A 258 9.05 -8.84 -2.64
C GLN A 258 8.81 -8.31 -4.06
N PRO A 259 9.69 -7.43 -4.58
CA PRO A 259 9.46 -6.75 -5.85
C PRO A 259 9.41 -7.69 -7.06
N LEU A 260 10.21 -8.77 -7.06
CA LEU A 260 10.19 -9.77 -8.14
C LEU A 260 8.87 -10.54 -8.20
N VAL A 261 8.31 -10.89 -7.03
CA VAL A 261 7.02 -11.57 -6.92
C VAL A 261 5.90 -10.62 -7.34
N ALA A 262 5.94 -9.36 -6.88
CA ALA A 262 5.00 -8.32 -7.25
C ALA A 262 4.94 -8.11 -8.77
N ARG A 263 6.10 -7.99 -9.42
CA ARG A 263 6.22 -7.89 -10.88
C ARG A 263 5.52 -9.03 -11.61
N ALA A 264 5.77 -10.27 -11.20
CA ALA A 264 5.14 -11.44 -11.81
C ALA A 264 3.62 -11.45 -11.66
N HIS A 265 3.09 -10.93 -10.55
CA HIS A 265 1.65 -10.76 -10.37
C HIS A 265 1.07 -9.65 -11.26
N PHE A 266 1.73 -8.50 -11.34
CA PHE A 266 1.31 -7.41 -12.24
C PHE A 266 1.33 -7.83 -13.72
N ASP A 267 2.30 -8.64 -14.15
CA ASP A 267 2.35 -9.16 -15.53
C ASP A 267 1.16 -10.09 -15.90
N ARG A 268 0.49 -10.67 -14.89
CA ARG A 268 -0.72 -11.49 -15.07
C ARG A 268 -2.02 -10.68 -14.98
N ALA A 269 -1.96 -9.43 -14.52
CA ALA A 269 -3.11 -8.54 -14.38
C ALA A 269 -3.48 -7.87 -15.71
N ARG A 270 -3.95 -8.66 -16.68
CA ARG A 270 -4.30 -8.22 -18.05
C ARG A 270 -5.74 -7.72 -18.22
N ASP A 271 -6.49 -7.63 -17.13
CA ASP A 271 -7.86 -7.13 -17.16
C ASP A 271 -7.85 -5.64 -17.55
N PRO A 272 -8.64 -5.20 -18.56
CA PRO A 272 -8.66 -3.81 -19.01
C PRO A 272 -8.86 -2.78 -17.90
N ALA A 273 -9.59 -3.13 -16.82
CA ALA A 273 -9.86 -2.23 -15.71
C ALA A 273 -8.61 -1.89 -14.87
N VAL A 274 -7.57 -2.75 -14.92
CA VAL A 274 -6.33 -2.57 -14.15
C VAL A 274 -5.07 -2.66 -15.01
N ALA A 275 -5.19 -2.88 -16.32
CA ALA A 275 -4.05 -3.13 -17.20
C ALA A 275 -3.06 -1.96 -17.23
N GLU A 276 -3.56 -0.72 -17.26
CA GLU A 276 -2.72 0.48 -17.19
C GLU A 276 -1.94 0.54 -15.87
N ASP A 277 -2.65 0.46 -14.73
CA ASP A 277 -2.05 0.47 -13.41
C ASP A 277 -1.04 -0.69 -13.24
N ALA A 278 -1.42 -1.90 -13.65
CA ALA A 278 -0.58 -3.08 -13.56
C ALA A 278 0.73 -2.92 -14.35
N THR A 279 0.66 -2.41 -15.58
CA THR A 279 1.84 -2.20 -16.42
C THR A 279 2.80 -1.18 -15.79
N TYR A 280 2.26 -0.09 -15.23
CA TYR A 280 3.06 0.91 -14.52
C TYR A 280 3.72 0.32 -13.26
N TRP A 281 2.94 -0.35 -12.41
CA TRP A 281 3.46 -0.94 -11.16
C TRP A 281 4.43 -2.09 -11.40
N ALA A 282 4.32 -2.81 -12.52
CA ALA A 282 5.31 -3.79 -12.93
C ALA A 282 6.67 -3.13 -13.22
N ALA A 283 6.69 -1.93 -13.82
CA ALA A 283 7.92 -1.16 -14.03
C ALA A 283 8.54 -0.68 -12.71
N VAL A 284 7.72 -0.15 -11.79
CA VAL A 284 8.15 0.24 -10.43
C VAL A 284 8.70 -0.96 -9.65
N ALA A 285 8.07 -2.12 -9.78
CA ALA A 285 8.53 -3.35 -9.15
C ALA A 285 9.90 -3.79 -9.70
N SER A 286 10.14 -3.72 -11.01
CA SER A 286 11.46 -3.97 -11.60
C SER A 286 12.53 -3.02 -11.07
N GLU A 287 12.20 -1.74 -10.90
CA GLU A 287 13.14 -0.74 -10.37
C GLU A 287 13.53 -1.08 -8.93
N ARG A 288 12.54 -1.41 -8.09
CA ARG A 288 12.75 -1.85 -6.70
C ARG A 288 13.46 -3.19 -6.58
N ALA A 289 13.39 -4.04 -7.60
CA ALA A 289 14.15 -5.28 -7.66
C ALA A 289 15.63 -5.06 -7.99
N GLY A 290 16.07 -3.82 -8.24
CA GLY A 290 17.45 -3.53 -8.63
C GLY A 290 17.74 -3.90 -10.09
N GLU A 291 16.72 -3.95 -10.95
CA GLU A 291 16.87 -4.25 -12.38
C GLU A 291 16.63 -2.99 -13.25
N PRO A 292 17.55 -2.00 -13.27
CA PRO A 292 17.31 -0.69 -13.89
C PRO A 292 17.05 -0.77 -15.39
N LYS A 293 17.74 -1.67 -16.11
CA LYS A 293 17.53 -1.89 -17.55
C LYS A 293 16.14 -2.48 -17.85
N ASP A 294 15.65 -3.37 -16.98
CA ASP A 294 14.32 -3.95 -17.09
C ASP A 294 13.23 -2.91 -16.82
N ALA A 295 13.40 -2.15 -15.73
CA ALA A 295 12.54 -1.04 -15.37
C ALA A 295 12.45 0.02 -16.47
N ALA A 296 13.60 0.47 -17.02
CA ALA A 296 13.65 1.44 -18.11
C ALA A 296 12.91 0.94 -19.36
N ARG A 297 13.05 -0.35 -19.72
CA ARG A 297 12.32 -0.96 -20.82
C ARG A 297 10.81 -0.94 -20.56
N ARG A 298 10.38 -1.36 -19.36
CA ARG A 298 8.96 -1.41 -18.99
C ARG A 298 8.31 -0.03 -18.92
N TYR A 299 8.98 0.98 -18.38
CA TYR A 299 8.49 2.36 -18.38
C TYR A 299 8.32 2.91 -19.80
N ARG A 300 9.25 2.64 -20.72
CA ARG A 300 9.10 3.00 -22.14
C ARG A 300 7.90 2.29 -22.77
N SER A 301 7.76 0.99 -22.56
CA SER A 301 6.61 0.22 -23.06
C SER A 301 5.28 0.74 -22.49
N PHE A 302 5.23 1.11 -21.21
CA PHE A 302 4.06 1.75 -20.59
C PHE A 302 3.71 3.07 -21.29
N ALA A 303 4.68 3.97 -21.45
CA ALA A 303 4.45 5.28 -22.06
C ALA A 303 4.05 5.21 -23.54
N GLN A 304 4.44 4.13 -24.24
CA GLN A 304 4.03 3.83 -25.61
C GLN A 304 2.62 3.24 -25.66
N ALA A 305 2.27 2.33 -24.75
CA ALA A 305 0.96 1.68 -24.71
C ALA A 305 -0.16 2.61 -24.21
N PHE A 306 0.17 3.52 -23.28
CA PHE A 306 -0.80 4.43 -22.64
C PHE A 306 -0.35 5.90 -22.78
N PRO A 307 -0.28 6.45 -24.01
CA PRO A 307 0.29 7.77 -24.25
C PRO A 307 -0.52 8.92 -23.63
N SER A 308 -1.83 8.71 -23.40
CA SER A 308 -2.74 9.65 -22.75
C SER A 308 -2.81 9.49 -21.22
N SER A 309 -2.11 8.51 -20.65
CA SER A 309 -2.08 8.32 -19.20
C SER A 309 -1.46 9.55 -18.53
N PRO A 310 -2.01 10.04 -17.40
CA PRO A 310 -1.37 11.10 -16.63
C PRO A 310 0.02 10.70 -16.14
N ARG A 311 0.34 9.40 -16.04
CA ARG A 311 1.65 8.89 -15.63
C ARG A 311 2.63 8.70 -16.79
N ALA A 312 2.23 8.96 -18.04
CA ALA A 312 3.09 8.72 -19.20
C ALA A 312 4.34 9.62 -19.19
N ALA A 313 4.20 10.88 -18.78
CA ALA A 313 5.32 11.81 -18.64
C ALA A 313 6.33 11.32 -17.58
N ASP A 314 5.83 10.93 -16.40
CA ASP A 314 6.65 10.40 -15.31
C ASP A 314 7.38 9.12 -15.71
N ALA A 315 6.71 8.21 -16.43
CA ALA A 315 7.32 6.99 -16.93
C ALA A 315 8.44 7.27 -17.93
N ARG A 316 8.27 8.22 -18.87
CA ARG A 316 9.34 8.63 -19.80
C ARG A 316 10.53 9.21 -19.04
N ALA A 317 10.28 10.08 -18.06
CA ALA A 317 11.33 10.66 -17.23
C ALA A 317 12.07 9.59 -16.41
N ALA A 318 11.35 8.63 -15.81
CA ALA A 318 11.94 7.51 -15.09
C ALA A 318 12.80 6.64 -16.00
N ALA A 319 12.32 6.32 -17.20
CA ALA A 319 13.09 5.55 -18.18
C ALA A 319 14.39 6.25 -18.59
N ALA A 320 14.36 7.57 -18.82
CA ALA A 320 15.56 8.34 -19.15
C ALA A 320 16.59 8.29 -18.02
N ARG A 321 16.17 8.57 -16.77
CA ARG A 321 17.06 8.51 -15.59
C ARG A 321 17.71 7.15 -15.37
N LEU A 322 17.01 6.07 -15.71
CA LEU A 322 17.51 4.71 -15.54
C LEU A 322 18.45 4.27 -16.68
N TYR A 323 18.46 4.97 -17.82
CA TYR A 323 19.37 4.70 -18.93
C TYR A 323 20.75 5.32 -18.71
N ASP A 324 20.81 6.41 -17.94
CA ASP A 324 22.05 7.12 -17.60
C ASP A 324 22.84 6.46 -16.45
N ARG A 325 22.32 5.36 -15.87
CA ARG A 325 22.96 4.57 -14.80
C ARG A 325 23.64 3.32 -15.35
#